data_AF-A0A937VI12-F1
#
_entry.id   AF-A0A937VI12-F1
#
_cell.length_a   1.000
_cell.length_b   1.000
_cell.length_c   1.000
_cell.angle_alpha   90.00
_cell.angle_beta   90.00
_cell.angle_gamma   90.00
#
_symmetry.space_group_name_H-M   'P 1'
#
loop_
_entity.id
_entity.type
_entity.pdbx_description
1 polymer ?
#
loop_
_entity_poly.entity_id
_entity_poly.type
_entity_poly.pdbx_seq_one_letter_code
_entity_poly.pdbx_strand_id
1 'polypeptide(L)'
;MTRRGSLAPHRSTVIALAVCLTAVVFLTLAAPSAQASKLSRDKARAKAITQEIAALDQRLAGLVSSYAAASAELEAVNEQIDRNRKLVAEAEAELEEARALVGERAVALYKERPVTLIDVIAGSSSFSEMLTQLQFMVKVSQHDEQMLADLEQMQREVAQRRQRLLADREAARTAMQRKQDEQARVEAALAERKSTLSGLRSEIRRLEASLRRPVVTSSPSAAGASGDASPPADAPSGGWWPLIQQAATANGIDPNGMYRLMMSESGGQPGVVGAGLYYGLFQYCHSTWNASWNPYRATDIRDGAAQIKATALALKMGKGPYWWPNTYGPAFSGT
;
A
#
# COMPACT_ATOMS: atom_id res chain seq x y z
N MET A 1 76.12 1.83 0.23
CA MET A 1 75.30 2.02 -0.98
C MET A 1 73.89 2.44 -0.53
N THR A 2 73.55 3.74 -0.52
CA THR A 2 72.90 4.51 -1.61
C THR A 2 71.49 3.99 -1.95
N ARG A 3 70.40 4.69 -1.54
CA ARG A 3 69.67 5.78 -2.26
C ARG A 3 69.10 5.31 -3.62
N ARG A 4 67.90 5.69 -4.09
CA ARG A 4 66.71 6.48 -3.66
C ARG A 4 65.64 6.22 -4.77
N GLY A 5 64.32 6.35 -4.65
CA GLY A 5 63.39 6.73 -3.57
C GLY A 5 62.04 7.17 -4.19
N SER A 6 61.12 7.76 -3.38
CA SER A 6 59.89 8.48 -3.80
C SER A 6 58.75 7.63 -4.43
N LEU A 7 57.45 7.86 -4.20
CA LEU A 7 56.71 9.06 -3.73
C LEU A 7 55.72 8.76 -2.57
N ALA A 8 55.05 9.81 -2.07
CA ALA A 8 54.43 9.91 -0.75
C ALA A 8 52.99 9.34 -0.57
N PRO A 9 52.54 9.12 0.68
CA PRO A 9 51.13 8.98 1.04
C PRO A 9 50.47 10.35 1.34
N HIS A 10 49.22 10.55 0.89
CA HIS A 10 48.34 11.65 1.31
C HIS A 10 47.07 11.04 1.94
N ARG A 11 46.86 11.13 3.26
CA ARG A 11 46.56 12.28 4.14
C ARG A 11 45.05 12.56 4.26
N SER A 12 44.56 12.48 5.49
CA SER A 12 43.18 12.66 5.93
C SER A 12 42.63 14.08 5.71
N THR A 13 41.32 14.19 5.49
CA THR A 13 40.55 15.43 5.71
C THR A 13 39.14 15.12 6.22
N VAL A 14 38.99 15.00 7.54
CA VAL A 14 37.72 15.32 8.20
C VAL A 14 37.68 16.85 8.30
N ILE A 15 36.82 17.49 7.52
CA ILE A 15 36.69 18.96 7.54
C ILE A 15 35.58 19.34 8.51
N ALA A 16 35.99 19.85 9.67
CA ALA A 16 35.15 20.69 10.49
C ALA A 16 34.97 22.06 9.81
N LEU A 17 33.81 22.69 9.97
CA LEU A 17 33.66 24.12 9.75
C LEU A 17 32.96 24.73 10.96
N ALA A 18 33.77 25.36 11.80
CA ALA A 18 33.36 26.12 12.97
C ALA A 18 33.73 27.59 12.78
N VAL A 19 33.31 28.42 13.73
CA VAL A 19 33.70 29.83 13.93
C VAL A 19 32.98 30.87 13.06
N CYS A 20 32.06 31.60 13.72
CA CYS A 20 32.17 33.05 13.83
C CYS A 20 31.73 33.48 15.24
N LEU A 21 32.69 33.56 16.16
CA LEU A 21 32.50 34.11 17.51
C LEU A 21 33.80 34.76 18.00
N THR A 22 33.97 36.04 17.66
CA THR A 22 34.76 37.11 18.31
C THR A 22 34.48 38.39 17.50
N ALA A 23 34.41 39.61 18.03
CA ALA A 23 34.46 40.11 19.41
C ALA A 23 33.17 40.96 19.67
N VAL A 24 32.80 41.39 20.87
CA VAL A 24 33.56 42.25 21.78
C VAL A 24 33.41 41.78 23.23
N VAL A 25 34.54 41.69 23.95
CA VAL A 25 34.53 41.64 25.42
C VAL A 25 34.30 43.06 25.93
N PHE A 26 33.13 43.32 26.51
CA PHE A 26 32.94 44.44 27.43
C PHE A 26 32.64 43.86 28.82
N LEU A 27 33.46 44.24 29.79
CA LEU A 27 33.41 43.75 31.16
C LEU A 27 32.34 44.49 31.95
N THR A 28 31.15 43.90 32.14
CA THR A 28 30.18 44.32 33.16
C THR A 28 29.56 43.11 33.85
N LEU A 29 29.40 43.21 35.17
CA LEU A 29 28.96 42.12 36.06
C LEU A 29 27.52 41.63 35.81
N ALA A 30 27.29 40.38 36.26
CA ALA A 30 26.01 39.73 36.61
C ALA A 30 25.28 38.84 35.56
N ALA A 31 25.02 37.59 36.02
CA ALA A 31 24.02 36.61 35.58
C ALA A 31 24.16 35.84 34.22
N PRO A 32 24.98 34.77 34.16
CA PRO A 32 24.94 33.77 33.06
C PRO A 32 24.05 32.54 33.33
N SER A 33 23.54 32.33 34.55
CA SER A 33 22.87 31.07 34.96
C SER A 33 21.43 30.89 34.45
N ALA A 34 20.70 31.97 34.18
CA ALA A 34 19.31 31.92 33.72
C ALA A 34 19.19 31.52 32.24
N GLN A 35 20.04 32.07 31.36
CA GLN A 35 20.04 31.73 29.93
C GLN A 35 20.46 30.28 29.68
N ALA A 36 21.51 29.79 30.35
CA ALA A 36 21.99 28.42 30.20
C ALA A 36 20.93 27.37 30.61
N SER A 37 20.21 27.63 31.72
CA SER A 37 19.12 26.77 32.21
C SER A 37 17.82 26.90 31.42
N LYS A 38 17.63 27.96 30.62
CA LYS A 38 16.54 28.04 29.64
C LYS A 38 16.86 27.20 28.39
N LEU A 39 18.06 27.36 27.83
CA LEU A 39 18.49 26.62 26.63
C LEU A 39 18.50 25.10 26.83
N SER A 40 18.87 24.60 28.03
CA SER A 40 18.82 23.17 28.33
C SER A 40 17.39 22.63 28.39
N ARG A 41 16.44 23.38 28.96
CA ARG A 41 15.01 23.04 28.97
C ARG A 41 14.41 23.04 27.57
N ASP A 42 14.73 24.04 26.74
CA ASP A 42 14.25 24.15 25.36
C ASP A 42 14.75 22.96 24.51
N LYS A 43 16.01 22.52 24.69
CA LYS A 43 16.56 21.29 24.06
C LYS A 43 15.87 20.01 24.55
N ALA A 44 15.61 19.88 25.84
CA ALA A 44 14.90 18.72 26.39
C ALA A 44 13.46 18.63 25.86
N ARG A 45 12.78 19.78 25.74
CA ARG A 45 11.45 19.92 25.14
C ARG A 45 11.44 19.45 23.68
N ALA A 46 12.38 19.97 22.86
CA ALA A 46 12.51 19.56 21.46
C ALA A 46 12.76 18.05 21.31
N LYS A 47 13.55 17.43 22.20
CA LYS A 47 13.76 15.97 22.20
C LYS A 47 12.48 15.20 22.51
N ALA A 48 11.70 15.63 23.52
CA ALA A 48 10.43 14.99 23.86
C ALA A 48 9.42 15.06 22.70
N ILE A 49 9.32 16.21 22.04
CA ILE A 49 8.51 16.43 20.84
C ILE A 49 8.88 15.44 19.72
N THR A 50 10.18 15.25 19.46
CA THR A 50 10.64 14.28 18.45
C THR A 50 10.27 12.83 18.82
N GLN A 51 10.33 12.47 20.11
CA GLN A 51 9.95 11.14 20.59
C GLN A 51 8.44 10.89 20.48
N GLU A 52 7.61 11.91 20.73
CA GLU A 52 6.16 11.84 20.58
C GLU A 52 5.75 11.63 19.11
N ILE A 53 6.36 12.38 18.17
CA ILE A 53 6.14 12.19 16.72
C ILE A 53 6.55 10.77 16.31
N ALA A 54 7.72 10.28 16.75
CA ALA A 54 8.18 8.94 16.41
C ALA A 54 7.25 7.83 16.92
N ALA A 55 6.69 7.99 18.13
CA ALA A 55 5.73 7.05 18.70
C ALA A 55 4.39 7.04 17.92
N LEU A 56 3.90 8.22 17.51
CA LEU A 56 2.70 8.34 16.66
C LEU A 56 2.92 7.72 15.27
N ASP A 57 4.08 7.94 14.65
CA ASP A 57 4.44 7.36 13.36
C ASP A 57 4.57 5.83 13.43
N GLN A 58 5.15 5.30 14.51
CA GLN A 58 5.22 3.85 14.75
C GLN A 58 3.83 3.24 14.97
N ARG A 59 2.95 3.89 15.75
CA ARG A 59 1.57 3.45 15.95
C ARG A 59 0.78 3.44 14.64
N LEU A 60 0.93 4.49 13.83
CA LEU A 60 0.29 4.58 12.51
C LEU A 60 0.78 3.49 11.56
N ALA A 61 2.09 3.22 11.52
CA ALA A 61 2.65 2.13 10.72
C ALA A 61 2.08 0.76 11.11
N GLY A 62 1.90 0.51 12.42
CA GLY A 62 1.24 -0.69 12.93
C GLY A 62 -0.22 -0.81 12.45
N LEU A 63 -1.01 0.26 12.59
CA LEU A 63 -2.41 0.28 12.13
C LEU A 63 -2.54 0.10 10.61
N VAL A 64 -1.66 0.72 9.82
CA VAL A 64 -1.61 0.52 8.36
C VAL A 64 -1.28 -0.93 8.00
N SER A 65 -0.38 -1.58 8.76
CA SER A 65 -0.10 -3.01 8.60
C SER A 65 -1.31 -3.89 8.93
N SER A 66 -2.05 -3.58 9.99
CA SER A 66 -3.30 -4.28 10.34
C SER A 66 -4.38 -4.12 9.27
N TYR A 67 -4.57 -2.90 8.75
CA TYR A 67 -5.50 -2.63 7.65
C TYR A 67 -5.10 -3.38 6.35
N ALA A 68 -3.81 -3.42 6.03
CA ALA A 68 -3.31 -4.19 4.88
C ALA A 68 -3.57 -5.69 5.04
N ALA A 69 -3.31 -6.25 6.23
CA ALA A 69 -3.61 -7.65 6.54
C ALA A 69 -5.11 -7.97 6.45
N ALA A 70 -5.98 -7.13 7.02
CA ALA A 70 -7.44 -7.29 6.91
C ALA A 70 -7.96 -7.14 5.47
N SER A 71 -7.29 -6.32 4.65
CA SER A 71 -7.61 -6.20 3.21
C SER A 71 -7.25 -7.46 2.43
N ALA A 72 -6.07 -8.03 2.68
CA ALA A 72 -5.63 -9.28 2.05
C ALA A 72 -6.47 -10.50 2.52
N GLU A 73 -6.89 -10.51 3.79
CA GLU A 73 -7.82 -11.51 4.34
C GLU A 73 -9.16 -11.48 3.60
N LEU A 74 -9.75 -10.30 3.41
CA LEU A 74 -10.99 -10.14 2.65
C LEU A 74 -10.84 -10.55 1.17
N GLU A 75 -9.73 -10.20 0.53
CA GLU A 75 -9.44 -10.59 -0.86
C GLU A 75 -9.34 -12.11 -1.00
N ALA A 76 -8.56 -12.79 -0.15
CA ALA A 76 -8.43 -14.24 -0.15
C ALA A 76 -9.76 -14.97 0.08
N VAL A 77 -10.62 -14.48 0.98
CA VAL A 77 -11.95 -15.06 1.20
C VAL A 77 -12.88 -14.83 0.00
N ASN A 78 -12.83 -13.66 -0.66
CA ASN A 78 -13.61 -13.41 -1.87
C ASN A 78 -13.19 -14.32 -3.03
N GLU A 79 -11.88 -14.55 -3.23
CA GLU A 79 -11.43 -15.55 -4.21
C GLU A 79 -11.92 -16.97 -3.87
N GLN A 80 -11.93 -17.34 -2.58
CA GLN A 80 -12.45 -18.63 -2.13
C GLN A 80 -13.95 -18.76 -2.42
N ILE A 81 -14.74 -17.71 -2.19
CA ILE A 81 -16.16 -17.64 -2.57
C ILE A 81 -16.32 -17.86 -4.08
N ASP A 82 -15.50 -17.23 -4.92
CA ASP A 82 -15.63 -17.34 -6.38
C ASP A 82 -15.17 -18.70 -6.92
N ARG A 83 -14.14 -19.32 -6.32
CA ARG A 83 -13.79 -20.73 -6.58
C ARG A 83 -14.92 -21.66 -6.17
N ASN A 84 -15.46 -21.51 -4.95
CA ASN A 84 -16.50 -22.38 -4.43
C ASN A 84 -17.86 -22.18 -5.15
N ARG A 85 -18.16 -20.99 -5.67
CA ARG A 85 -19.30 -20.74 -6.57
C ARG A 85 -19.22 -21.60 -7.83
N LYS A 86 -18.07 -21.67 -8.49
CA LYS A 86 -17.86 -22.49 -9.70
C LYS A 86 -18.00 -23.98 -9.38
N LEU A 87 -17.31 -24.44 -8.34
CA LEU A 87 -17.38 -25.84 -7.88
C LEU A 87 -18.79 -26.28 -7.42
N VAL A 88 -19.64 -25.34 -6.99
CA VAL A 88 -21.06 -25.60 -6.71
C VAL A 88 -21.85 -25.71 -8.00
N ALA A 89 -21.66 -24.80 -8.96
CA ALA A 89 -22.35 -24.83 -10.25
C ALA A 89 -21.99 -26.05 -11.10
N GLU A 90 -20.72 -26.46 -11.10
CA GLU A 90 -20.22 -27.68 -11.75
C GLU A 90 -20.87 -28.93 -11.15
N ALA A 91 -20.82 -29.09 -9.82
CA ALA A 91 -21.44 -30.23 -9.13
C ALA A 91 -22.98 -30.24 -9.24
N GLU A 92 -23.63 -29.08 -9.39
CA GLU A 92 -25.07 -28.99 -9.67
C GLU A 92 -25.40 -29.45 -11.09
N ALA A 93 -24.56 -29.16 -12.08
CA ALA A 93 -24.73 -29.65 -13.45
C ALA A 93 -24.52 -31.17 -13.55
N GLU A 94 -23.46 -31.69 -12.94
CA GLU A 94 -23.20 -33.14 -12.84
C GLU A 94 -24.37 -33.88 -12.17
N LEU A 95 -24.93 -33.30 -11.09
CA LEU A 95 -26.10 -33.85 -10.41
C LEU A 95 -27.35 -33.87 -11.29
N GLU A 96 -27.62 -32.84 -12.09
CA GLU A 96 -28.77 -32.84 -13.01
C GLU A 96 -28.59 -33.84 -14.17
N GLU A 97 -27.37 -34.04 -14.67
CA GLU A 97 -27.07 -35.09 -15.66
C GLU A 97 -27.30 -36.49 -15.07
N ALA A 98 -26.81 -36.75 -13.85
CA ALA A 98 -27.06 -38.01 -13.14
C ALA A 98 -28.56 -38.23 -12.87
N ARG A 99 -29.32 -37.18 -12.54
CA ARG A 99 -30.79 -37.23 -12.39
C ARG A 99 -31.48 -37.61 -13.70
N ALA A 100 -31.06 -37.02 -14.82
CA ALA A 100 -31.61 -37.34 -16.13
C ALA A 100 -31.36 -38.82 -16.49
N LEU A 101 -30.14 -39.32 -16.31
CA LEU A 101 -29.78 -40.71 -16.60
C LEU A 101 -30.55 -41.72 -15.73
N VAL A 102 -30.67 -41.46 -14.42
CA VAL A 102 -31.50 -42.28 -13.52
C VAL A 102 -32.98 -42.22 -13.91
N GLY A 103 -33.47 -41.06 -14.35
CA GLY A 103 -34.83 -40.87 -14.85
C GLY A 103 -35.12 -41.66 -16.14
N GLU A 104 -34.21 -41.61 -17.12
CA GLU A 104 -34.30 -42.42 -18.35
C GLU A 104 -34.30 -43.91 -18.03
N ARG A 105 -33.43 -44.35 -17.11
CA ARG A 105 -33.35 -45.74 -16.66
C ARG A 105 -34.66 -46.20 -16.00
N ALA A 106 -35.24 -45.39 -15.13
CA ALA A 106 -36.54 -45.66 -14.51
C ALA A 106 -37.69 -45.72 -15.54
N VAL A 107 -37.67 -44.85 -16.56
CA VAL A 107 -38.65 -44.87 -17.66
C VAL A 107 -38.49 -46.12 -18.53
N ALA A 108 -37.26 -46.59 -18.78
CA ALA A 108 -37.02 -47.85 -19.49
C ALA A 108 -37.57 -49.05 -18.68
N LEU A 109 -37.25 -49.14 -17.39
CA LEU A 109 -37.76 -50.17 -16.48
C LEU A 109 -39.29 -50.18 -16.35
N TYR A 110 -39.97 -49.04 -16.53
CA TYR A 110 -41.43 -48.96 -16.54
C TYR A 110 -42.06 -49.37 -17.88
N LYS A 111 -41.39 -49.07 -19.01
CA LYS A 111 -41.89 -49.38 -20.36
C LYS A 111 -41.65 -50.82 -20.76
N GLU A 112 -40.57 -51.43 -20.30
CA GLU A 112 -40.27 -52.83 -20.54
C GLU A 112 -41.07 -53.72 -19.59
N ARG A 113 -41.55 -54.86 -20.10
CA ARG A 113 -42.27 -55.83 -19.28
C ARG A 113 -41.25 -56.49 -18.33
N PRO A 114 -41.51 -56.60 -17.01
CA PRO A 114 -40.56 -57.20 -16.08
C PRO A 114 -40.19 -58.63 -16.53
N VAL A 115 -38.96 -58.81 -17.02
CA VAL A 115 -38.46 -60.12 -17.45
C VAL A 115 -38.25 -60.97 -16.21
N THR A 116 -39.05 -62.03 -16.05
CA THR A 116 -38.94 -62.91 -14.89
C THR A 116 -37.83 -63.93 -15.08
N LEU A 117 -37.39 -64.53 -13.98
CA LEU A 117 -36.45 -65.66 -14.01
C LEU A 117 -36.97 -66.82 -14.88
N ILE A 118 -38.30 -67.01 -14.91
CA ILE A 118 -38.97 -68.03 -15.73
C ILE A 118 -38.86 -67.69 -17.22
N ASP A 119 -39.01 -66.42 -17.61
CA ASP A 119 -38.88 -65.98 -19.00
C ASP A 119 -37.45 -66.18 -19.52
N VAL A 120 -36.43 -65.91 -18.69
CA VAL A 120 -35.02 -66.17 -19.01
C VAL A 120 -34.75 -67.67 -19.20
N ILE A 121 -35.29 -68.51 -18.33
CA ILE A 121 -35.15 -69.97 -18.43
C ILE A 121 -35.84 -70.47 -19.72
N ALA A 122 -37.09 -70.07 -19.95
CA ALA A 122 -37.91 -70.52 -21.08
C ALA A 122 -37.45 -69.99 -22.44
N GLY A 123 -36.79 -68.83 -22.48
CA GLY A 123 -36.26 -68.22 -23.70
C GLY A 123 -34.84 -68.65 -24.08
N SER A 124 -34.14 -69.40 -23.22
CA SER A 124 -32.74 -69.81 -23.46
C SER A 124 -32.61 -71.08 -24.31
N SER A 125 -31.67 -71.08 -25.25
CA SER A 125 -31.38 -72.24 -26.13
C SER A 125 -30.40 -73.23 -25.48
N SER A 126 -29.69 -72.82 -24.43
CA SER A 126 -28.74 -73.66 -23.69
C SER A 126 -28.55 -73.21 -22.24
N PHE A 127 -28.07 -74.11 -21.38
CA PHE A 127 -27.72 -73.79 -19.99
C PHE A 127 -26.62 -72.71 -19.88
N SER A 128 -25.69 -72.68 -20.82
CA SER A 128 -24.62 -71.65 -20.83
C SER A 128 -25.16 -70.27 -21.20
N GLU A 129 -26.14 -70.20 -22.12
CA GLU A 129 -26.84 -68.98 -22.49
C GLU A 129 -27.69 -68.49 -21.31
N MET A 130 -28.49 -69.37 -20.69
CA MET A 130 -29.24 -69.08 -19.46
C MET A 130 -28.35 -68.47 -18.37
N LEU A 131 -27.20 -69.10 -18.05
CA LEU A 131 -26.29 -68.60 -17.03
C LEU A 131 -25.72 -67.23 -17.39
N THR A 132 -25.42 -66.99 -18.66
CA THR A 132 -24.92 -65.69 -19.16
C THR A 132 -25.98 -64.59 -19.02
N GLN A 133 -27.23 -64.89 -19.39
CA GLN A 133 -28.36 -63.97 -19.26
C GLN A 133 -28.63 -63.60 -17.79
N LEU A 134 -28.55 -64.58 -16.89
CA LEU A 134 -28.71 -64.38 -15.44
C LEU A 134 -27.58 -63.55 -14.84
N GLN A 135 -26.32 -63.82 -15.23
CA GLN A 135 -25.18 -62.99 -14.82
C GLN A 135 -25.29 -61.55 -15.31
N PHE A 136 -25.87 -61.34 -16.51
CA PHE A 136 -26.14 -60.00 -17.04
C PHE A 136 -27.21 -59.27 -16.22
N MET A 137 -28.35 -59.91 -15.91
CA MET A 137 -29.38 -59.32 -15.03
C MET A 137 -28.82 -58.88 -13.67
N VAL A 138 -27.98 -59.72 -13.02
CA VAL A 138 -27.37 -59.38 -11.73
C VAL A 138 -26.45 -58.16 -11.86
N LYS A 139 -25.60 -58.10 -12.89
CA LYS A 139 -24.73 -56.93 -13.13
C LYS A 139 -25.52 -55.65 -13.40
N VAL A 140 -26.63 -55.74 -14.13
CA VAL A 140 -27.51 -54.60 -14.40
C VAL A 140 -28.17 -54.10 -13.10
N SER A 141 -28.68 -55.00 -12.25
CA SER A 141 -29.23 -54.63 -10.93
C SER A 141 -28.18 -53.94 -10.04
N GLN A 142 -26.96 -54.47 -9.99
CA GLN A 142 -25.85 -53.87 -9.24
C GLN A 142 -25.46 -52.49 -9.78
N HIS A 143 -25.52 -52.30 -11.09
CA HIS A 143 -25.26 -50.99 -11.72
C HIS A 143 -26.37 -49.98 -11.40
N ASP A 144 -27.64 -50.39 -11.43
CA ASP A 144 -28.78 -49.53 -11.07
C ASP A 144 -28.73 -49.12 -9.58
N GLU A 145 -28.36 -50.04 -8.69
CA GLU A 145 -28.09 -49.74 -7.28
C GLU A 145 -26.93 -48.75 -7.11
N GLN A 146 -25.82 -48.94 -7.83
CA GLN A 146 -24.68 -48.02 -7.79
C GLN A 146 -25.04 -46.62 -8.30
N MET A 147 -25.79 -46.50 -9.41
CA MET A 147 -26.27 -45.22 -9.93
C MET A 147 -27.09 -44.43 -8.91
N LEU A 148 -27.93 -45.11 -8.13
CA LEU A 148 -28.71 -44.48 -7.06
C LEU A 148 -27.82 -44.04 -5.88
N ALA A 149 -26.86 -44.88 -5.49
CA ALA A 149 -25.90 -44.55 -4.43
C ALA A 149 -25.01 -43.34 -4.80
N ASP A 150 -24.52 -43.30 -6.04
CA ASP A 150 -23.74 -42.19 -6.59
C ASP A 150 -24.59 -40.91 -6.66
N LEU A 151 -25.84 -41.01 -7.12
CA LEU A 151 -26.77 -39.89 -7.16
C LEU A 151 -27.02 -39.31 -5.75
N GLU A 152 -27.25 -40.15 -4.74
CA GLU A 152 -27.36 -39.68 -3.36
C GLU A 152 -26.07 -39.03 -2.86
N GLN A 153 -24.90 -39.57 -3.21
CA GLN A 153 -23.62 -38.98 -2.83
C GLN A 153 -23.44 -37.60 -3.46
N MET A 154 -23.72 -37.44 -4.76
CA MET A 154 -23.69 -36.14 -5.44
C MET A 154 -24.62 -35.13 -4.76
N GLN A 155 -25.82 -35.53 -4.36
CA GLN A 155 -26.74 -34.66 -3.60
C GLN A 155 -26.15 -34.21 -2.25
N ARG A 156 -25.53 -35.14 -1.50
CA ARG A 156 -24.84 -34.84 -0.24
C ARG A 156 -23.66 -33.89 -0.46
N GLU A 157 -22.88 -34.10 -1.52
CA GLU A 157 -21.73 -33.24 -1.86
C GLU A 157 -22.16 -31.82 -2.26
N VAL A 158 -23.17 -31.67 -3.13
CA VAL A 158 -23.74 -30.36 -3.49
C VAL A 158 -24.25 -29.63 -2.25
N ALA A 159 -24.96 -30.31 -1.35
CA ALA A 159 -25.43 -29.73 -0.10
C ALA A 159 -24.27 -29.24 0.80
N GLN A 160 -23.22 -30.04 0.96
CA GLN A 160 -22.02 -29.64 1.71
C GLN A 160 -21.27 -28.46 1.06
N ARG A 161 -21.11 -28.46 -0.27
CA ARG A 161 -20.46 -27.38 -1.02
C ARG A 161 -21.24 -26.07 -0.88
N ARG A 162 -22.58 -26.12 -1.00
CA ARG A 162 -23.48 -24.98 -0.72
C ARG A 162 -23.33 -24.46 0.71
N GLN A 163 -23.25 -25.35 1.71
CA GLN A 163 -23.05 -24.95 3.11
C GLN A 163 -21.69 -24.28 3.35
N ARG A 164 -20.60 -24.80 2.75
CA ARG A 164 -19.27 -24.16 2.78
C ARG A 164 -19.31 -22.77 2.15
N LEU A 165 -19.93 -22.63 0.99
CA LEU A 165 -20.11 -21.33 0.32
C LEU A 165 -20.94 -20.32 1.14
N LEU A 166 -21.88 -20.77 1.97
CA LEU A 166 -22.57 -19.90 2.93
C LEU A 166 -21.64 -19.48 4.07
N ALA A 167 -20.85 -20.39 4.63
CA ALA A 167 -19.86 -20.08 5.67
C ALA A 167 -18.78 -19.10 5.17
N ASP A 168 -18.28 -19.28 3.93
CA ASP A 168 -17.34 -18.35 3.30
C ASP A 168 -17.92 -16.93 3.18
N ARG A 169 -19.21 -16.80 2.85
CA ARG A 169 -19.91 -15.50 2.76
C ARG A 169 -20.05 -14.81 4.10
N GLU A 170 -20.30 -15.55 5.18
CA GLU A 170 -20.29 -14.97 6.54
C GLU A 170 -18.86 -14.56 6.95
N ALA A 171 -17.84 -15.38 6.63
CA ALA A 171 -16.44 -15.01 6.84
C ALA A 171 -16.05 -13.72 6.08
N ALA A 172 -16.51 -13.55 4.83
CA ALA A 172 -16.28 -12.33 4.07
C ALA A 172 -16.94 -11.09 4.70
N ARG A 173 -18.14 -11.24 5.28
CA ARG A 173 -18.78 -10.14 6.05
C ARG A 173 -17.96 -9.76 7.28
N THR A 174 -17.47 -10.74 8.03
CA THR A 174 -16.60 -10.51 9.19
C THR A 174 -15.28 -9.86 8.80
N ALA A 175 -14.63 -10.33 7.73
CA ALA A 175 -13.40 -9.72 7.20
C ALA A 175 -13.64 -8.28 6.69
N MET A 176 -14.79 -8.01 6.06
CA MET A 176 -15.17 -6.67 5.62
C MET A 176 -15.39 -5.71 6.81
N GLN A 177 -16.07 -6.16 7.87
CA GLN A 177 -16.22 -5.39 9.12
C GLN A 177 -14.86 -5.09 9.75
N ARG A 178 -13.99 -6.11 9.88
CA ARG A 178 -12.61 -5.95 10.38
C ARG A 178 -11.82 -4.93 9.57
N LYS A 179 -11.92 -4.97 8.23
CA LYS A 179 -11.29 -3.99 7.33
C LYS A 179 -11.82 -2.57 7.56
N GLN A 180 -13.12 -2.39 7.79
CA GLN A 180 -13.73 -1.10 8.11
C GLN A 180 -13.27 -0.57 9.47
N ASP A 181 -13.19 -1.43 10.48
CA ASP A 181 -12.70 -1.06 11.82
C ASP A 181 -11.23 -0.62 11.80
N GLU A 182 -10.36 -1.36 11.10
CA GLU A 182 -8.94 -0.97 10.94
C GLU A 182 -8.80 0.31 10.11
N GLN A 183 -9.67 0.55 9.11
CA GLN A 183 -9.70 1.82 8.37
C GLN A 183 -10.05 2.98 9.30
N ALA A 184 -11.11 2.85 10.11
CA ALA A 184 -11.52 3.88 11.07
C ALA A 184 -10.43 4.16 12.11
N ARG A 185 -9.67 3.15 12.55
CA ARG A 185 -8.51 3.30 13.44
C ARG A 185 -7.37 4.08 12.78
N VAL A 186 -7.06 3.80 11.51
CA VAL A 186 -6.07 4.57 10.73
C VAL A 186 -6.50 6.02 10.56
N GLU A 187 -7.76 6.28 10.22
CA GLU A 187 -8.32 7.62 10.05
C GLU A 187 -8.28 8.42 11.37
N ALA A 188 -8.65 7.79 12.50
CA ALA A 188 -8.56 8.40 13.83
C ALA A 188 -7.10 8.74 14.21
N ALA A 189 -6.15 7.83 13.98
CA ALA A 189 -4.73 8.05 14.26
C ALA A 189 -4.13 9.16 13.37
N LEU A 190 -4.57 9.29 12.12
CA LEU A 190 -4.19 10.40 11.23
C LEU A 190 -4.73 11.74 11.71
N ALA A 191 -5.97 11.78 12.22
CA ALA A 191 -6.56 12.97 12.82
C ALA A 191 -5.84 13.39 14.11
N GLU A 192 -5.54 12.43 14.98
CA GLU A 192 -4.71 12.61 16.19
C GLU A 192 -3.35 13.21 15.82
N ARG A 193 -2.60 12.57 14.90
CA ARG A 193 -1.30 13.04 14.39
C ARG A 193 -1.37 14.46 13.83
N LYS A 194 -2.40 14.79 13.04
CA LYS A 194 -2.60 16.14 12.48
C LYS A 194 -2.83 17.19 13.58
N SER A 195 -3.60 16.85 14.61
CA SER A 195 -3.83 17.71 15.78
C SER A 195 -2.53 17.96 16.54
N THR A 196 -1.81 16.89 16.91
CA THR A 196 -0.52 16.96 17.62
C THR A 196 0.49 17.78 16.82
N LEU A 197 0.71 17.51 15.53
CA LEU A 197 1.63 18.29 14.70
C LEU A 197 1.25 19.78 14.60
N SER A 198 -0.04 20.13 14.64
CA SER A 198 -0.48 21.53 14.69
C SER A 198 -0.12 22.20 16.02
N GLY A 199 -0.38 21.51 17.14
CA GLY A 199 0.03 21.94 18.48
C GLY A 199 1.54 22.15 18.58
N LEU A 200 2.32 21.16 18.15
CA LEU A 200 3.78 21.18 18.12
C LEU A 200 4.34 22.32 17.26
N ARG A 201 3.78 22.56 16.06
CA ARG A 201 4.13 23.73 15.23
C ARG A 201 3.86 25.05 15.96
N SER A 202 2.78 25.14 16.74
CA SER A 202 2.49 26.33 17.54
C SER A 202 3.48 26.52 18.70
N GLU A 203 3.96 25.42 19.29
CA GLU A 203 4.92 25.42 20.39
C GLU A 203 6.34 25.75 19.91
N ILE A 204 6.78 25.20 18.78
CA ILE A 204 8.04 25.55 18.12
C ILE A 204 8.10 27.06 17.83
N ARG A 205 7.03 27.65 17.27
CA ARG A 205 6.95 29.11 17.06
C ARG A 205 7.09 29.93 18.36
N ARG A 206 6.55 29.44 19.48
CA ARG A 206 6.72 30.10 20.79
C ARG A 206 8.17 29.99 21.30
N LEU A 207 8.78 28.81 21.15
CA LEU A 207 10.19 28.59 21.49
C LEU A 207 11.11 29.51 20.67
N GLU A 208 10.93 29.54 19.35
CA GLU A 208 11.63 30.46 18.43
C GLU A 208 11.44 31.92 18.84
N ALA A 209 10.21 32.39 19.02
CA ALA A 209 9.95 33.77 19.46
C ALA A 209 10.62 34.12 20.79
N SER A 210 10.74 33.15 21.71
CA SER A 210 11.44 33.32 22.99
C SER A 210 12.97 33.34 22.88
N LEU A 211 13.53 32.89 21.75
CA LEU A 211 14.95 32.96 21.39
C LEU A 211 15.26 34.18 20.53
N ARG A 212 14.31 34.62 19.70
CA ARG A 212 14.52 35.62 18.64
C ARG A 212 14.42 37.09 19.07
N ARG A 213 14.24 37.40 20.36
CA ARG A 213 13.99 38.76 20.87
C ARG A 213 15.28 39.63 20.77
N PRO A 214 15.42 40.53 19.78
CA PRO A 214 16.66 41.27 19.56
C PRO A 214 16.61 42.65 20.25
N VAL A 215 17.78 43.21 20.53
CA VAL A 215 17.93 44.63 20.85
C VAL A 215 17.68 45.44 19.59
N VAL A 216 16.81 46.46 19.67
CA VAL A 216 16.42 47.30 18.53
C VAL A 216 17.57 48.20 18.09
N THR A 217 17.96 48.13 16.83
CA THR A 217 18.68 49.17 16.08
C THR A 217 18.15 49.24 14.63
N SER A 218 18.39 50.34 13.92
CA SER A 218 17.46 50.90 12.94
C SER A 218 17.96 51.05 11.50
N SER A 219 16.96 51.18 10.59
CA SER A 219 16.98 51.88 9.28
C SER A 219 17.45 51.16 8.00
N PRO A 220 16.99 51.63 6.79
CA PRO A 220 16.80 50.75 5.62
C PRO A 220 17.48 51.20 4.29
N SER A 221 17.64 50.24 3.35
CA SER A 221 17.82 50.39 1.87
C SER A 221 17.99 48.99 1.24
N ALA A 222 17.70 48.67 -0.04
CA ALA A 222 16.92 49.32 -1.11
C ALA A 222 16.45 48.21 -2.12
N ALA A 223 16.07 48.53 -3.37
CA ALA A 223 15.58 47.57 -4.38
C ALA A 223 16.54 47.33 -5.56
N GLY A 224 16.39 46.19 -6.27
CA GLY A 224 17.04 45.89 -7.55
C GLY A 224 16.78 44.45 -8.00
N ALA A 225 16.39 44.23 -9.27
CA ALA A 225 15.98 42.92 -9.79
C ALA A 225 16.76 42.51 -11.04
N SER A 226 17.07 41.20 -11.16
CA SER A 226 17.44 40.53 -12.41
C SER A 226 17.29 39.02 -12.23
N GLY A 227 16.75 38.34 -13.25
CA GLY A 227 16.33 36.94 -13.14
C GLY A 227 17.48 35.93 -13.25
N ASP A 228 17.81 35.32 -12.11
CA ASP A 228 18.24 33.92 -12.02
C ASP A 228 17.33 33.25 -10.99
N ALA A 229 16.88 32.01 -11.26
CA ALA A 229 16.04 31.24 -10.35
C ALA A 229 16.88 30.72 -9.15
N SER A 230 17.33 31.65 -8.31
CA SER A 230 17.98 31.37 -7.03
C SER A 230 17.04 30.58 -6.12
N PRO A 231 17.56 29.66 -5.29
CA PRO A 231 16.73 28.86 -4.41
C PRO A 231 15.88 29.73 -3.47
N PRO A 232 14.68 29.26 -3.04
CA PRO A 232 14.00 29.84 -1.89
C PRO A 232 14.98 29.96 -0.72
N ALA A 233 14.93 31.06 0.04
CA ALA A 233 15.93 31.37 1.08
C ALA A 233 16.08 30.30 2.19
N ASP A 234 15.13 29.37 2.28
CA ASP A 234 15.10 28.25 3.24
C ASP A 234 15.48 26.88 2.63
N ALA A 235 15.87 26.80 1.35
CA ALA A 235 16.19 25.53 0.70
C ALA A 235 17.62 25.06 1.05
N PRO A 236 17.81 23.89 1.71
CA PRO A 236 19.13 23.40 2.08
C PRO A 236 19.93 22.99 0.84
N SER A 237 21.19 23.42 0.77
CA SER A 237 22.11 23.28 -0.37
C SER A 237 22.61 21.85 -0.66
N GLY A 238 21.80 20.82 -0.35
CA GLY A 238 22.16 19.41 -0.50
C GLY A 238 20.98 18.43 -0.56
N GLY A 239 19.73 18.89 -0.62
CA GLY A 239 18.54 18.01 -0.66
C GLY A 239 17.70 18.20 -1.92
N TRP A 240 17.75 17.23 -2.85
CA TRP A 240 16.93 17.08 -4.07
C TRP A 240 16.92 18.20 -5.12
N TRP A 241 17.19 19.46 -4.75
CA TRP A 241 17.06 20.63 -5.61
C TRP A 241 17.77 20.54 -6.97
N PRO A 242 19.06 20.12 -7.08
CA PRO A 242 19.73 20.02 -8.38
C PRO A 242 19.04 19.03 -9.34
N LEU A 243 18.47 17.95 -8.80
CA LEU A 243 17.78 16.94 -9.60
C LEU A 243 16.37 17.40 -10.00
N ILE A 244 15.68 18.16 -9.14
CA ILE A 244 14.41 18.81 -9.48
C ILE A 244 14.63 19.84 -10.59
N GLN A 245 15.66 20.69 -10.46
CA GLN A 245 16.02 21.67 -11.49
C GLN A 245 16.29 20.99 -12.83
N GLN A 246 17.10 19.92 -12.85
CA GLN A 246 17.37 19.16 -14.07
C GLN A 246 16.11 18.53 -14.67
N ALA A 247 15.33 17.80 -13.88
CA ALA A 247 14.18 17.04 -14.36
C ALA A 247 13.02 17.94 -14.82
N ALA A 248 12.72 19.00 -14.06
CA ALA A 248 11.67 19.96 -14.37
C ALA A 248 12.00 20.73 -15.66
N THR A 249 13.22 21.28 -15.77
CA THR A 249 13.67 22.02 -16.95
C THR A 249 13.63 21.15 -18.22
N ALA A 250 14.11 19.91 -18.15
CA ALA A 250 14.07 18.96 -19.27
C ALA A 250 12.64 18.59 -19.72
N ASN A 251 11.62 18.89 -18.92
CA ASN A 251 10.22 18.64 -19.20
C ASN A 251 9.38 19.91 -19.41
N GLY A 252 9.99 21.11 -19.37
CA GLY A 252 9.28 22.39 -19.53
C GLY A 252 8.43 22.80 -18.32
N ILE A 253 8.82 22.36 -17.11
CA ILE A 253 8.10 22.62 -15.85
C ILE A 253 8.90 23.60 -14.98
N ASP A 254 8.25 24.52 -14.28
CA ASP A 254 8.90 25.40 -13.27
C ASP A 254 9.53 24.55 -12.14
N PRO A 255 10.87 24.60 -11.96
CA PRO A 255 11.54 23.92 -10.86
C PRO A 255 11.07 24.37 -9.47
N ASN A 256 10.70 25.64 -9.31
CA ASN A 256 10.26 26.18 -8.03
C ASN A 256 8.89 25.61 -7.64
N GLY A 257 7.95 25.58 -8.58
CA GLY A 257 6.65 24.94 -8.38
C GLY A 257 6.76 23.45 -8.09
N MET A 258 7.65 22.75 -8.81
CA MET A 258 7.89 21.34 -8.53
C MET A 258 8.52 21.10 -7.16
N TYR A 259 9.40 21.99 -6.69
CA TYR A 259 9.94 21.95 -5.33
C TYR A 259 8.87 22.29 -4.27
N ARG A 260 8.04 23.32 -4.48
CA ARG A 260 6.91 23.67 -3.60
C ARG A 260 5.91 22.50 -3.49
N LEU A 261 5.67 21.78 -4.59
CA LEU A 261 4.86 20.56 -4.60
C LEU A 261 5.48 19.48 -3.71
N MET A 262 6.75 19.11 -3.94
CA MET A 262 7.46 18.13 -3.09
C MET A 262 7.41 18.50 -1.60
N MET A 263 7.62 19.78 -1.27
CA MET A 263 7.60 20.26 0.11
C MET A 263 6.19 20.21 0.73
N SER A 264 5.14 20.38 -0.08
CA SER A 264 3.74 20.25 0.35
C SER A 264 3.34 18.79 0.59
N GLU A 265 3.82 17.88 -0.27
CA GLU A 265 3.50 16.45 -0.23
C GLU A 265 4.26 15.66 0.85
N SER A 266 5.57 15.91 1.01
CA SER A 266 6.44 15.10 1.87
C SER A 266 7.40 15.89 2.76
N GLY A 267 7.44 17.23 2.62
CA GLY A 267 8.51 18.03 3.22
C GLY A 267 9.92 17.66 2.71
N GLY A 268 10.03 17.03 1.53
CA GLY A 268 11.29 16.57 0.95
C GLY A 268 11.80 15.22 1.48
N GLN A 269 10.98 14.47 2.22
CA GLN A 269 11.36 13.20 2.84
C GLN A 269 10.94 11.99 1.98
N PRO A 270 11.89 11.20 1.42
CA PRO A 270 11.56 10.08 0.51
C PRO A 270 10.90 8.88 1.22
N GLY A 271 11.00 8.79 2.55
CA GLY A 271 10.42 7.71 3.34
C GLY A 271 8.94 7.88 3.71
N VAL A 272 8.34 9.05 3.47
CA VAL A 272 6.98 9.38 3.95
C VAL A 272 5.93 8.50 3.27
N VAL A 273 5.00 7.99 4.07
CA VAL A 273 3.79 7.32 3.59
C VAL A 273 2.57 8.09 4.10
N GLY A 274 1.78 8.64 3.18
CA GLY A 274 0.58 9.42 3.45
C GLY A 274 -0.72 8.60 3.44
N ALA A 275 -1.80 9.28 3.83
CA ALA A 275 -3.13 8.71 3.96
C ALA A 275 -3.66 8.22 2.60
N GLY A 276 -3.92 6.91 2.47
CA GLY A 276 -4.32 6.28 1.21
C GLY A 276 -3.21 5.49 0.50
N LEU A 277 -2.13 5.12 1.21
CA LEU A 277 -0.97 4.40 0.66
C LEU A 277 -0.30 5.18 -0.49
N TYR A 278 -0.05 6.45 -0.22
CA TYR A 278 0.76 7.31 -1.08
C TYR A 278 2.18 7.40 -0.53
N TYR A 279 3.19 7.29 -1.39
CA TYR A 279 4.58 7.04 -0.98
C TYR A 279 5.52 8.13 -1.48
N GLY A 280 6.54 8.45 -0.66
CA GLY A 280 7.73 9.23 -0.99
C GLY A 280 7.50 10.69 -1.36
N LEU A 281 8.47 11.28 -2.07
CA LEU A 281 8.64 12.72 -2.27
C LEU A 281 7.39 13.48 -2.78
N PHE A 282 6.61 12.84 -3.65
CA PHE A 282 5.40 13.37 -4.27
C PHE A 282 4.17 12.50 -4.00
N GLN A 283 4.20 11.62 -3.00
CA GLN A 283 3.02 10.88 -2.54
C GLN A 283 2.30 10.15 -3.69
N TYR A 284 2.97 9.16 -4.33
CA TYR A 284 2.37 8.29 -5.34
C TYR A 284 1.72 7.05 -4.73
N CYS A 285 0.56 6.62 -5.22
CA CYS A 285 0.03 5.29 -4.90
C CYS A 285 0.59 4.21 -5.85
N HIS A 286 0.59 2.96 -5.40
CA HIS A 286 1.19 1.84 -6.14
C HIS A 286 0.59 1.62 -7.54
N SER A 287 -0.72 1.75 -7.71
CA SER A 287 -1.40 1.61 -9.00
C SER A 287 -0.97 2.69 -10.01
N THR A 288 -0.87 3.94 -9.57
CA THR A 288 -0.37 5.04 -10.41
C THR A 288 1.12 4.88 -10.72
N TRP A 289 1.94 4.46 -9.75
CA TRP A 289 3.37 4.23 -9.96
C TRP A 289 3.67 3.11 -10.95
N ASN A 290 2.91 2.00 -10.86
CA ASN A 290 3.15 0.79 -11.66
C ASN A 290 2.56 0.85 -13.08
N ALA A 291 1.78 1.89 -13.40
CA ALA A 291 1.13 2.04 -14.69
C ALA A 291 2.13 2.32 -15.85
N SER A 292 1.71 2.00 -17.08
CA SER A 292 2.56 2.03 -18.28
C SER A 292 3.11 3.40 -18.66
N TRP A 293 2.52 4.50 -18.17
CA TRP A 293 3.04 5.86 -18.37
C TRP A 293 4.40 6.09 -17.69
N ASN A 294 4.69 5.36 -16.61
CA ASN A 294 5.88 5.57 -15.80
C ASN A 294 7.05 4.70 -16.31
N PRO A 295 8.13 5.29 -16.87
CA PRO A 295 9.31 4.52 -17.26
C PRO A 295 10.12 4.04 -16.05
N TYR A 296 9.91 4.59 -14.86
CA TYR A 296 10.59 4.23 -13.61
C TYR A 296 9.81 3.21 -12.75
N ARG A 297 8.70 2.67 -13.24
CA ARG A 297 7.81 1.74 -12.50
C ARG A 297 8.47 0.47 -11.93
N ALA A 298 9.68 0.13 -12.37
CA ALA A 298 10.44 -1.02 -11.88
C ALA A 298 11.37 -0.69 -10.69
N THR A 299 11.56 0.59 -10.34
CA THR A 299 12.29 1.00 -9.13
C THR A 299 11.35 1.08 -7.94
N ASP A 300 11.89 0.97 -6.71
CA ASP A 300 11.11 1.19 -5.49
C ASP A 300 10.38 2.53 -5.56
N ILE A 301 9.09 2.52 -5.19
CA ILE A 301 8.25 3.71 -5.23
C ILE A 301 8.79 4.85 -4.36
N ARG A 302 9.62 4.57 -3.34
CA ARG A 302 10.26 5.55 -2.47
C ARG A 302 11.62 6.06 -2.99
N ASP A 303 12.11 5.57 -4.13
CA ASP A 303 13.32 6.12 -4.73
C ASP A 303 13.09 7.58 -5.14
N GLY A 304 13.70 8.51 -4.39
CA GLY A 304 13.49 9.93 -4.58
C GLY A 304 13.95 10.42 -5.96
N ALA A 305 14.99 9.82 -6.53
CA ALA A 305 15.50 10.22 -7.84
C ALA A 305 14.60 9.76 -8.99
N ALA A 306 14.03 8.56 -8.89
CA ALA A 306 13.00 8.05 -9.77
C ALA A 306 11.72 8.89 -9.66
N GLN A 307 11.28 9.20 -8.43
CA GLN A 307 10.09 10.02 -8.20
C GLN A 307 10.20 11.42 -8.81
N ILE A 308 11.33 12.11 -8.65
CA ILE A 308 11.56 13.43 -9.25
C ILE A 308 11.43 13.34 -10.78
N LYS A 309 12.05 12.34 -11.42
CA LYS A 309 11.98 12.18 -12.87
C LYS A 309 10.56 11.80 -13.35
N ALA A 310 9.87 10.92 -12.62
CA ALA A 310 8.50 10.51 -12.90
C ALA A 310 7.52 11.69 -12.78
N THR A 311 7.64 12.52 -11.73
CA THR A 311 6.79 13.70 -11.54
C THR A 311 7.01 14.75 -12.60
N ALA A 312 8.25 15.04 -13.01
CA ALA A 312 8.49 15.98 -14.10
C ALA A 312 7.80 15.55 -15.41
N LEU A 313 7.81 14.24 -15.72
CA LEU A 313 7.08 13.67 -16.85
C LEU A 313 5.55 13.74 -16.65
N ALA A 314 5.05 13.40 -15.47
CA ALA A 314 3.61 13.46 -15.14
C ALA A 314 3.03 14.88 -15.29
N LEU A 315 3.78 15.89 -14.84
CA LEU A 315 3.40 17.30 -14.96
C LEU A 315 3.39 17.74 -16.44
N LYS A 316 4.39 17.32 -17.24
CA LYS A 316 4.41 17.54 -18.71
C LYS A 316 3.22 16.88 -19.42
N MET A 317 2.75 15.73 -18.91
CA MET A 317 1.55 15.04 -19.39
C MET A 317 0.23 15.64 -18.85
N GLY A 318 0.28 16.82 -18.22
CA GLY A 318 -0.90 17.52 -17.70
C GLY A 318 -1.56 16.85 -16.50
N LYS A 319 -0.89 15.93 -15.80
CA LYS A 319 -1.48 15.18 -14.68
C LYS A 319 -1.52 15.95 -13.35
N GLY A 320 -0.81 17.07 -13.28
CA GLY A 320 -0.70 17.95 -12.10
C GLY A 320 -2.02 18.16 -11.33
N PRO A 321 -3.04 18.77 -11.94
CA PRO A 321 -4.33 19.05 -11.29
C PRO A 321 -5.09 17.81 -10.81
N TYR A 322 -4.83 16.64 -11.40
CA TYR A 322 -5.59 15.42 -11.16
C TYR A 322 -4.96 14.52 -10.08
N TRP A 323 -3.64 14.49 -10.01
CA TRP A 323 -2.90 13.66 -9.04
C TRP A 323 -2.55 14.42 -7.76
N TRP A 324 -2.47 15.76 -7.84
CA TRP A 324 -2.20 16.64 -6.71
C TRP A 324 -3.24 17.77 -6.61
N PRO A 325 -4.56 17.46 -6.54
CA PRO A 325 -5.63 18.47 -6.67
C PRO A 325 -5.57 19.57 -5.61
N ASN A 326 -5.07 19.27 -4.41
CA ASN A 326 -5.02 20.21 -3.28
C ASN A 326 -3.72 21.02 -3.20
N THR A 327 -2.67 20.62 -3.93
CA THR A 327 -1.29 21.09 -3.75
C THR A 327 -0.67 21.58 -5.05
N TYR A 328 -1.07 21.07 -6.22
CA TYR A 328 -0.63 21.55 -7.53
C TYR A 328 -0.99 23.03 -7.74
N GLY A 329 -2.23 23.41 -7.47
CA GLY A 329 -2.68 24.81 -7.59
C GLY A 329 -1.79 25.76 -6.77
N PRO A 330 -1.71 25.60 -5.44
CA PRO A 330 -0.82 26.41 -4.59
C PRO A 330 0.67 26.32 -4.96
N ALA A 331 1.14 25.20 -5.50
CA ALA A 331 2.53 25.04 -5.91
C ALA A 331 2.87 25.81 -7.20
N PHE A 332 1.95 25.94 -8.16
CA PHE A 332 2.22 26.52 -9.48
C PHE A 332 1.52 27.88 -9.74
N SER A 333 0.73 28.41 -8.80
CA SER A 333 0.05 29.72 -8.91
C SER A 333 0.89 30.94 -8.51
N GLY A 334 2.21 30.79 -8.41
CA GLY A 334 3.15 31.79 -7.89
C GLY A 334 4.30 32.12 -8.84
N THR A 335 3.98 32.40 -10.10
CA THR A 335 4.88 32.93 -11.14
C THR A 335 4.31 34.23 -11.70
#